data_AF-A0A954U5M6-F1
#
_entry.id   AF-A0A954U5M6-F1
#
_cell.length_a   1.000
_cell.length_b   1.000
_cell.length_c   1.000
_cell.angle_alpha   90.00
_cell.angle_beta   90.00
_cell.angle_gamma   90.00
#
_symmetry.space_group_name_H-M   'P 1'
#
loop_
_entity.id
_entity.type
_entity.pdbx_description
1 polymer ?
#
loop_
_entity_poly.entity_id
_entity_poly.type
_entity_poly.pdbx_seq_one_letter_code
_entity_poly.pdbx_strand_id
1 'polypeptide(L)'
;LALLAVLGLEMATFDRASGVPLDAVQSGAVCVVLMALMGGLLTVALSERFLVGSNGARKLAGEADPLARLSLDARKLLVYVAELVFGLTLLHVYLSMPWLFDFKWRVYWPYLIMLTAFLGATLATICERRGLDVLADPLRNSFAMLPIVPIVGMWLWASESEYDVLMFIAGVFYLLLASMRQSTPLALLAGACGNAALLAFYGRFDGLSLFDHPQLWLIPPAVSTLVALQWHRDSIDAGAATMGRYACVAVIYFSSTSEILIGGLGQRLWPPMVLALLSVFGVLGGMWLRIRSFLYFGIGFLLLAIMAMVAHAQQAIDHTWPWWAFGISLGVLVLTFFGFFEKKREDVERLIRELRSWKN
;
A
#
# COMPACT_ATOMS: atom_id res chain seq x y z
N LEU A 1 -33.70 5.68 -10.69
CA LEU A 1 -34.19 7.05 -10.38
C LEU A 1 -35.20 7.04 -9.25
N ALA A 2 -36.34 6.34 -9.37
CA ALA A 2 -37.32 6.25 -8.27
C ALA A 2 -36.70 5.75 -6.95
N LEU A 3 -35.88 4.69 -7.01
CA LEU A 3 -35.19 4.17 -5.82
C LEU A 3 -34.22 5.18 -5.17
N LEU A 4 -33.50 5.95 -5.99
CA LEU A 4 -32.58 6.98 -5.49
C LEU A 4 -33.34 8.14 -4.84
N ALA A 5 -34.53 8.48 -5.36
CA ALA A 5 -35.40 9.49 -4.76
C ALA A 5 -35.96 9.02 -3.40
N VAL A 6 -36.38 7.75 -3.30
CA VAL A 6 -36.81 7.13 -2.04
C VAL A 6 -35.67 7.13 -1.03
N LEU A 7 -34.48 6.65 -1.40
CA LEU A 7 -33.29 6.66 -0.54
C LEU A 7 -32.85 8.08 -0.14
N GLY A 8 -33.00 9.07 -1.03
CA GLY A 8 -32.73 10.48 -0.71
C GLY A 8 -33.68 11.03 0.35
N LEU A 9 -34.96 10.65 0.28
CA LEU A 9 -35.97 11.03 1.27
C LEU A 9 -35.74 10.33 2.61
N GLU A 10 -35.39 9.05 2.57
CA GLU A 10 -35.00 8.25 3.74
C GLU A 10 -33.78 8.85 4.43
N MET A 11 -32.75 9.23 3.67
CA MET A 11 -31.55 9.86 4.22
C MET A 11 -31.83 11.23 4.83
N ALA A 12 -32.80 11.98 4.30
CA ALA A 12 -33.23 13.28 4.86
C ALA A 12 -34.07 13.15 6.14
N THR A 13 -34.72 12.01 6.34
CA THR A 13 -35.62 11.73 7.48
C THR A 13 -35.02 10.78 8.51
N PHE A 14 -33.79 10.32 8.28
CA PHE A 14 -33.08 9.38 9.13
C PHE A 14 -32.73 9.99 10.49
N ASP A 15 -33.26 9.39 11.55
CA ASP A 15 -32.81 9.62 12.92
C ASP A 15 -31.94 8.44 13.40
N ARG A 16 -30.80 8.73 14.04
CA ARG A 16 -29.87 7.70 14.52
C ARG A 16 -30.45 6.82 15.63
N ALA A 17 -31.42 7.32 16.38
CA ALA A 17 -32.03 6.57 17.49
C ALA A 17 -33.19 5.67 17.06
N SER A 18 -33.92 6.05 16.01
CA SER A 18 -35.18 5.40 15.63
C SER A 18 -35.25 4.93 14.17
N GLY A 19 -34.25 5.27 13.35
CA GLY A 19 -34.25 5.00 11.91
C GLY A 19 -35.16 5.94 11.13
N VAL A 20 -35.57 5.53 9.94
CA VAL A 20 -36.63 6.20 9.17
C VAL A 20 -37.99 5.75 9.71
N PRO A 21 -39.01 6.63 9.80
CA PRO A 21 -40.38 6.28 10.23
C PRO A 21 -41.14 5.48 9.17
N LEU A 22 -40.62 4.31 8.80
CA LEU A 22 -41.24 3.34 7.90
C LEU A 22 -41.65 2.11 8.70
N ASP A 23 -42.83 1.58 8.39
CA ASP A 23 -43.29 0.31 8.97
C ASP A 23 -42.41 -0.85 8.48
N ALA A 24 -42.11 -1.81 9.36
CA ALA A 24 -41.20 -2.92 9.06
C ALA A 24 -41.69 -3.76 7.87
N VAL A 25 -43.01 -3.85 7.69
CA VAL A 25 -43.65 -4.54 6.55
C VAL A 25 -43.37 -3.82 5.23
N GLN A 26 -43.38 -2.49 5.22
CA GLN A 26 -43.12 -1.69 4.02
C GLN A 26 -41.65 -1.76 3.62
N SER A 27 -40.73 -1.65 4.59
CA SER A 27 -39.29 -1.85 4.35
C SER A 27 -38.99 -3.27 3.84
N GLY A 28 -39.63 -4.29 4.43
CA GLY A 28 -39.54 -5.67 3.95
C GLY A 28 -40.01 -5.84 2.50
N ALA A 29 -41.12 -5.20 2.12
CA ALA A 29 -41.62 -5.24 0.75
C ALA A 29 -40.65 -4.61 -0.26
N VAL A 30 -40.04 -3.46 0.07
CA VAL A 30 -39.01 -2.82 -0.76
C VAL A 30 -37.80 -3.74 -0.93
N CYS A 31 -37.33 -4.38 0.14
CA CYS A 31 -36.23 -5.34 0.08
C CYS A 31 -36.53 -6.52 -0.85
N VAL A 32 -37.73 -7.11 -0.76
CA VAL A 32 -38.14 -8.24 -1.62
C VAL A 32 -38.17 -7.82 -3.09
N VAL A 33 -38.71 -6.65 -3.41
CA VAL A 33 -38.74 -6.12 -4.79
C VAL A 33 -37.33 -5.91 -5.33
N LEU A 34 -36.42 -5.35 -4.53
CA LEU A 34 -35.04 -5.14 -4.96
C LEU A 34 -34.27 -6.45 -5.15
N MET A 35 -34.47 -7.42 -4.26
CA MET A 35 -33.88 -8.76 -4.40
C MET A 35 -34.41 -9.49 -5.63
N ALA A 36 -35.71 -9.37 -5.92
CA ALA A 36 -36.30 -9.91 -7.15
C ALA A 36 -35.73 -9.24 -8.40
N LEU A 37 -35.56 -7.91 -8.39
CA LEU A 37 -34.92 -7.17 -9.47
C LEU A 37 -33.47 -7.62 -9.70
N MET A 38 -32.68 -7.74 -8.62
CA MET A 38 -31.31 -8.25 -8.67
C MET A 38 -31.25 -9.66 -9.27
N GLY A 39 -32.13 -10.57 -8.80
CA GLY A 39 -32.24 -11.93 -9.33
C GLY A 39 -32.62 -11.95 -10.81
N GLY A 40 -33.56 -11.11 -11.23
CA GLY A 40 -33.93 -10.94 -12.63
C GLY A 40 -32.76 -10.49 -13.51
N LEU A 41 -32.01 -9.47 -13.06
CA LEU A 41 -30.83 -8.96 -13.78
C LEU A 41 -29.74 -10.02 -13.92
N LEU A 42 -29.44 -10.75 -12.84
CA LEU A 42 -28.44 -11.83 -12.86
C LEU A 42 -28.88 -13.00 -13.75
N THR A 43 -30.17 -13.36 -13.74
CA THR A 43 -30.72 -14.42 -14.59
C THR A 43 -30.60 -14.05 -16.06
N VAL A 44 -30.92 -12.80 -16.43
CA VAL A 44 -30.73 -12.30 -17.79
C VAL A 44 -29.25 -12.31 -18.18
N ALA A 45 -28.36 -11.88 -17.28
CA ALA A 45 -26.91 -11.87 -17.53
C ALA A 45 -26.30 -13.29 -17.70
N LEU A 46 -26.84 -14.29 -17.00
CA LEU A 46 -26.32 -15.67 -16.96
C LEU A 46 -27.04 -16.66 -17.89
N SER A 47 -28.14 -16.27 -18.55
CA SER A 47 -28.95 -17.19 -19.34
C SER A 47 -28.16 -17.96 -20.42
N GLU A 48 -28.29 -19.30 -20.41
CA GLU A 48 -27.48 -20.25 -21.20
C GLU A 48 -27.65 -20.16 -22.72
N ARG A 49 -28.72 -19.53 -23.22
CA ARG A 49 -29.00 -19.37 -24.67
C ARG A 49 -27.92 -18.59 -25.43
N PHE A 50 -26.89 -18.16 -24.72
CA PHE A 50 -25.93 -17.15 -25.07
C PHE A 50 -24.51 -17.40 -24.56
N LEU A 51 -24.30 -18.48 -23.81
CA LEU A 51 -22.98 -18.97 -23.38
C LEU A 51 -22.32 -19.84 -24.46
N VAL A 52 -23.04 -20.24 -25.51
CA VAL A 52 -22.54 -21.04 -26.67
C VAL A 52 -21.73 -20.21 -27.68
N GLY A 53 -21.32 -19.00 -27.31
CA GLY A 53 -20.66 -18.05 -28.19
C GLY A 53 -19.15 -18.23 -28.38
N SER A 54 -18.50 -19.26 -27.83
CA SER A 54 -17.03 -19.33 -27.89
C SER A 54 -16.41 -20.11 -29.04
N ASN A 55 -17.12 -20.96 -29.84
CA ASN A 55 -16.49 -21.53 -31.06
C ASN A 55 -17.37 -22.20 -32.15
N GLY A 56 -18.71 -22.29 -32.07
CA GLY A 56 -19.46 -23.16 -33.01
C GLY A 56 -20.78 -22.68 -33.61
N ALA A 57 -21.50 -21.73 -33.01
CA ALA A 57 -22.92 -21.54 -33.32
C ALA A 57 -23.26 -20.30 -34.17
N ARG A 58 -22.32 -19.77 -34.97
CA ARG A 58 -22.60 -18.61 -35.84
C ARG A 58 -23.49 -18.94 -37.06
N LYS A 59 -23.90 -20.19 -37.25
CA LYS A 59 -24.52 -20.63 -38.51
C LYS A 59 -26.00 -20.99 -38.48
N LEU A 60 -26.71 -20.92 -37.33
CA LEU A 60 -28.08 -21.47 -37.26
C LEU A 60 -29.16 -20.64 -36.54
N ALA A 61 -28.87 -19.47 -35.96
CA ALA A 61 -29.92 -18.67 -35.34
C ALA A 61 -30.47 -17.62 -36.31
N GLY A 62 -31.52 -18.02 -37.02
CA GLY A 62 -32.40 -17.12 -37.76
C GLY A 62 -33.09 -16.08 -36.87
N GLU A 63 -33.64 -15.08 -37.55
CA GLU A 63 -34.39 -13.94 -37.04
C GLU A 63 -35.37 -14.29 -35.90
N ALA A 64 -35.30 -13.53 -34.80
CA ALA A 64 -36.35 -13.22 -33.81
C ALA A 64 -35.98 -13.41 -32.32
N ASP A 65 -34.92 -12.76 -31.84
CA ASP A 65 -34.84 -12.44 -30.40
C ASP A 65 -34.04 -11.15 -30.17
N PRO A 66 -34.68 -10.02 -29.74
CA PRO A 66 -34.00 -8.75 -29.47
C PRO A 66 -32.96 -8.88 -28.35
N LEU A 67 -33.19 -9.82 -27.43
CA LEU A 67 -32.30 -10.09 -26.33
C LEU A 67 -31.07 -10.86 -26.78
N ALA A 68 -31.11 -11.61 -27.91
CA ALA A 68 -30.02 -12.42 -28.50
C ALA A 68 -28.80 -11.63 -29.04
N ARG A 69 -28.78 -10.30 -28.91
CA ARG A 69 -27.71 -9.42 -29.41
C ARG A 69 -26.91 -8.68 -28.33
N LEU A 70 -27.16 -8.92 -27.04
CA LEU A 70 -26.43 -8.24 -25.97
C LEU A 70 -24.94 -8.61 -26.02
N SER A 71 -24.11 -7.60 -26.26
CA SER A 71 -22.65 -7.70 -26.23
C SER A 71 -22.16 -8.12 -24.85
N LEU A 72 -20.96 -8.67 -24.77
CA LEU A 72 -20.32 -9.06 -23.50
C LEU A 72 -20.30 -7.89 -22.51
N ASP A 73 -20.03 -6.68 -23.00
CA ASP A 73 -19.99 -5.46 -22.18
C ASP A 73 -21.37 -5.06 -21.64
N ALA A 74 -22.43 -5.23 -22.43
CA ALA A 74 -23.80 -4.98 -21.97
C ALA A 74 -24.23 -5.97 -20.88
N ARG A 75 -23.74 -7.21 -20.93
CA ARG A 75 -23.99 -8.20 -19.87
C ARG A 75 -23.22 -7.89 -18.59
N LYS A 76 -21.95 -7.49 -18.71
CA LYS A 76 -21.17 -7.00 -17.57
C LYS A 76 -21.85 -5.78 -16.92
N LEU A 77 -22.40 -4.88 -17.73
CA LEU A 77 -23.17 -3.73 -17.23
C LEU A 77 -24.39 -4.18 -16.42
N LEU A 78 -25.14 -5.21 -16.85
CA LEU A 78 -26.27 -5.74 -16.08
C LEU A 78 -25.84 -6.27 -14.71
N VAL A 79 -24.67 -6.93 -14.63
CA VAL A 79 -24.10 -7.39 -13.36
C VAL A 79 -23.71 -6.19 -12.48
N TYR A 80 -23.08 -5.15 -13.02
CA TYR A 80 -22.80 -3.92 -12.26
C TYR A 80 -24.08 -3.26 -11.75
N VAL A 81 -25.15 -3.25 -12.55
CA VAL A 81 -26.46 -2.74 -12.10
C VAL A 81 -27.03 -3.63 -10.98
N ALA A 82 -26.88 -4.95 -11.07
CA ALA A 82 -27.29 -5.86 -10.00
C ALA A 82 -26.48 -5.63 -8.70
N GLU A 83 -25.16 -5.44 -8.79
CA GLU A 83 -24.30 -5.08 -7.64
C GLU A 83 -24.70 -3.73 -7.03
N LEU A 84 -25.04 -2.75 -7.87
CA LEU A 84 -25.55 -1.46 -7.41
C LEU A 84 -26.88 -1.61 -6.67
N VAL A 85 -27.82 -2.39 -7.22
CA VAL A 85 -29.10 -2.69 -6.55
C VAL A 85 -28.87 -3.38 -5.22
N PHE A 86 -27.91 -4.31 -5.14
CA PHE A 86 -27.53 -4.97 -3.89
C PHE A 86 -27.03 -3.96 -2.86
N GLY A 87 -26.10 -3.07 -3.24
CA GLY A 87 -25.60 -2.01 -2.37
C GLY A 87 -26.71 -1.05 -1.88
N LEU A 88 -27.64 -0.69 -2.76
CA LEU A 88 -28.79 0.14 -2.42
C LEU A 88 -29.77 -0.58 -1.47
N THR A 89 -29.92 -1.89 -1.62
CA THR A 89 -30.72 -2.72 -0.70
C THR A 89 -30.10 -2.74 0.69
N LEU A 90 -28.78 -2.93 0.80
CA LEU A 90 -28.07 -2.88 2.08
C LEU A 90 -28.20 -1.50 2.74
N LEU A 91 -28.06 -0.42 1.95
CA LEU A 91 -28.24 0.94 2.44
C LEU A 91 -29.68 1.18 2.95
N HIS A 92 -30.68 0.72 2.21
CA HIS A 92 -32.08 0.83 2.63
C HIS A 92 -32.33 0.09 3.95
N VAL A 93 -31.84 -1.15 4.10
CA VAL A 93 -31.95 -1.93 5.33
C VAL A 93 -31.25 -1.22 6.50
N TYR A 94 -30.08 -0.61 6.26
CA TYR A 94 -29.37 0.17 7.28
C TYR A 94 -30.15 1.40 7.74
N LEU A 95 -30.80 2.12 6.82
CA LEU A 95 -31.58 3.33 7.15
C LEU A 95 -32.93 3.00 7.81
N SER A 96 -33.61 1.96 7.35
CA SER A 96 -34.97 1.63 7.82
C SER A 96 -34.98 0.68 9.02
N MET A 97 -33.94 -0.14 9.22
CA MET A 97 -33.82 -1.07 10.34
C MET A 97 -32.43 -0.98 11.01
N PRO A 98 -32.05 0.17 11.60
CA PRO A 98 -30.74 0.36 12.21
C PRO A 98 -30.46 -0.60 13.38
N TRP A 99 -31.52 -1.08 14.05
CA TRP A 99 -31.42 -2.03 15.16
C TRP A 99 -30.77 -3.38 14.78
N LEU A 100 -30.84 -3.78 13.50
CA LEU A 100 -30.09 -4.96 12.99
C LEU A 100 -28.56 -4.75 13.07
N PHE A 101 -28.12 -3.50 13.17
CA PHE A 101 -26.72 -3.09 13.21
C PHE A 101 -26.29 -2.58 14.60
N ASP A 102 -27.11 -2.73 15.64
CA ASP A 102 -26.76 -2.32 17.01
C ASP A 102 -25.75 -3.29 17.68
N PHE A 103 -25.59 -4.52 17.18
CA PHE A 103 -24.71 -5.52 17.78
C PHE A 103 -23.23 -5.25 17.51
N LYS A 104 -22.55 -4.48 18.38
CA LYS A 104 -21.09 -4.17 18.32
C LYS A 104 -20.56 -3.81 16.92
N TRP A 105 -21.43 -3.38 16.02
CA TRP A 105 -21.11 -3.18 14.60
C TRP A 105 -20.03 -2.12 14.44
N ARG A 106 -20.05 -1.10 15.31
CA ARG A 106 -19.04 -0.02 15.37
C ARG A 106 -17.59 -0.51 15.49
N VAL A 107 -17.38 -1.68 16.10
CA VAL A 107 -16.06 -2.30 16.30
C VAL A 107 -15.70 -3.28 15.17
N TYR A 108 -16.68 -3.94 14.54
CA TYR A 108 -16.40 -5.03 13.61
C TYR A 108 -16.69 -4.71 12.14
N TRP A 109 -17.44 -3.66 11.83
CA TRP A 109 -17.83 -3.33 10.47
C TRP A 109 -16.65 -3.22 9.49
N PRO A 110 -15.46 -2.66 9.85
CA PRO A 110 -14.36 -2.56 8.90
C PRO A 110 -13.82 -3.95 8.53
N TYR A 111 -13.71 -4.84 9.52
CA TYR A 111 -13.25 -6.21 9.33
C TYR A 111 -14.26 -7.06 8.55
N LEU A 112 -15.55 -6.84 8.76
CA LEU A 112 -16.59 -7.49 7.97
C LEU A 112 -16.53 -7.07 6.50
N ILE A 113 -16.29 -5.79 6.20
CA ILE A 113 -16.09 -5.35 4.81
C ILE A 113 -14.80 -5.92 4.21
N MET A 114 -13.72 -6.00 5.00
CA MET A 114 -12.50 -6.69 4.53
C MET A 114 -12.79 -8.16 4.22
N LEU A 115 -13.51 -8.86 5.10
CA LEU A 115 -13.88 -10.26 4.89
C LEU A 115 -14.72 -10.44 3.62
N THR A 116 -15.70 -9.56 3.37
CA THR A 116 -16.48 -9.61 2.12
C THR A 116 -15.61 -9.32 0.90
N ALA A 117 -14.62 -8.41 1.00
CA ALA A 117 -13.63 -8.18 -0.06
C ALA A 117 -12.84 -9.46 -0.40
N PHE A 118 -12.33 -10.17 0.61
CA PHE A 118 -11.63 -11.45 0.43
C PHE A 118 -12.52 -12.53 -0.19
N LEU A 119 -13.75 -12.67 0.30
CA LEU A 119 -14.71 -13.65 -0.21
C LEU A 119 -15.08 -13.35 -1.67
N GLY A 120 -15.38 -12.09 -1.99
CA GLY A 120 -15.74 -11.70 -3.35
C GLY A 120 -14.57 -11.80 -4.32
N ALA A 121 -13.34 -11.47 -3.91
CA ALA A 121 -12.15 -11.72 -4.73
C ALA A 121 -11.96 -13.22 -5.02
N THR A 122 -12.20 -14.07 -4.02
CA THR A 122 -12.14 -15.54 -4.18
C THR A 122 -13.23 -16.05 -5.12
N LEU A 123 -14.47 -15.58 -4.96
CA LEU A 123 -15.59 -15.91 -5.85
C LEU A 123 -15.32 -15.48 -7.28
N ALA A 124 -14.74 -14.29 -7.50
CA ALA A 124 -14.34 -13.81 -8.81
C ALA A 124 -13.33 -14.77 -9.46
N THR A 125 -12.30 -15.22 -8.73
CA THR A 125 -11.33 -16.20 -9.22
C THR A 125 -11.96 -17.56 -9.52
N ILE A 126 -12.92 -18.01 -8.72
CA ILE A 126 -13.66 -19.26 -9.00
C ILE A 126 -14.48 -19.12 -10.28
N CYS A 127 -15.14 -17.98 -10.50
CA CYS A 127 -15.92 -17.71 -11.71
C CYS A 127 -15.01 -17.65 -12.95
N GLU A 128 -13.85 -17.00 -12.85
CA GLU A 128 -12.82 -16.95 -13.90
C GLU A 128 -12.34 -18.35 -14.28
N ARG A 129 -12.02 -19.20 -13.30
CA ARG A 129 -11.62 -20.60 -13.55
C ARG A 129 -12.72 -21.45 -14.20
N ARG A 130 -13.98 -21.06 -14.05
CA ARG A 130 -15.14 -21.71 -14.68
C ARG A 130 -15.52 -21.10 -16.05
N GLY A 131 -14.77 -20.10 -16.54
CA GLY A 131 -15.06 -19.41 -17.81
C GLY A 131 -16.28 -18.49 -17.76
N LEU A 132 -16.72 -18.07 -16.56
CA LEU A 132 -17.85 -17.17 -16.36
C LEU A 132 -17.39 -15.70 -16.33
N ASP A 133 -16.76 -15.24 -17.41
CA ASP A 133 -16.15 -13.90 -17.50
C ASP A 133 -17.15 -12.77 -17.29
N VAL A 134 -18.43 -13.02 -17.61
CA VAL A 134 -19.55 -12.07 -17.42
C VAL A 134 -19.72 -11.71 -15.95
N LEU A 135 -19.47 -12.65 -15.03
CA LEU A 135 -19.59 -12.44 -13.59
C LEU A 135 -18.23 -12.18 -12.94
N ALA A 136 -17.17 -12.82 -13.46
CA ALA A 136 -15.83 -12.69 -12.89
C ALA A 136 -15.32 -11.25 -12.93
N ASP A 137 -15.46 -10.54 -14.06
CA ASP A 137 -14.91 -9.18 -14.22
C ASP A 137 -15.59 -8.11 -13.32
N PRO A 138 -16.93 -8.04 -13.24
CA PRO A 138 -17.59 -7.13 -12.30
C PRO A 138 -17.22 -7.39 -10.85
N LEU A 139 -17.32 -8.65 -10.39
CA LEU A 139 -16.93 -9.04 -9.04
C LEU A 139 -15.47 -8.68 -8.76
N ARG A 140 -14.58 -8.96 -9.72
CA ARG A 140 -13.14 -8.67 -9.67
C ARG A 140 -12.85 -7.19 -9.44
N ASN A 141 -13.62 -6.28 -10.05
CA ASN A 141 -13.42 -4.84 -9.93
C ASN A 141 -14.08 -4.26 -8.69
N SER A 142 -15.33 -4.62 -8.43
CA SER A 142 -16.11 -4.10 -7.31
C SER A 142 -15.50 -4.49 -5.97
N PHE A 143 -15.14 -5.77 -5.79
CA PHE A 143 -14.54 -6.25 -4.54
C PHE A 143 -13.08 -5.80 -4.35
N ALA A 144 -12.36 -5.44 -5.42
CA ALA A 144 -11.03 -4.85 -5.30
C ALA A 144 -11.07 -3.44 -4.69
N MET A 145 -12.17 -2.70 -4.85
CA MET A 145 -12.34 -1.35 -4.31
C MET A 145 -12.92 -1.34 -2.90
N LEU A 146 -13.52 -2.45 -2.44
CA LEU A 146 -14.15 -2.52 -1.12
C LEU A 146 -13.25 -2.13 0.05
N PRO A 147 -11.95 -2.49 0.11
CA PRO A 147 -11.08 -2.07 1.21
C PRO A 147 -10.94 -0.55 1.37
N ILE A 148 -11.22 0.23 0.32
CA ILE A 148 -11.21 1.70 0.40
C ILE A 148 -12.33 2.21 1.32
N VAL A 149 -13.48 1.54 1.32
CA VAL A 149 -14.65 1.92 2.14
C VAL A 149 -14.30 1.97 3.63
N PRO A 150 -13.74 0.91 4.26
CA PRO A 150 -13.34 0.98 5.65
C PRO A 150 -12.15 1.91 5.88
N ILE A 151 -11.18 1.96 4.97
CA ILE A 151 -10.02 2.87 5.08
C ILE A 151 -10.46 4.34 5.22
N VAL A 152 -11.34 4.79 4.33
CA VAL A 152 -11.85 6.17 4.33
C VAL A 152 -12.89 6.34 5.43
N GLY A 153 -13.76 5.34 5.62
CA GLY A 153 -14.87 5.43 6.55
C GLY A 153 -14.44 5.49 8.02
N MET A 154 -13.29 4.91 8.38
CA MET A 154 -12.75 5.06 9.74
C MET A 154 -12.41 6.51 10.09
N TRP A 155 -11.96 7.31 9.12
CA TRP A 155 -11.68 8.73 9.30
C TRP A 155 -12.96 9.58 9.36
N LEU A 156 -13.97 9.24 8.57
CA LEU A 156 -15.22 10.01 8.50
C LEU A 156 -16.18 9.71 9.67
N TRP A 157 -16.24 8.45 10.10
CA TRP A 157 -17.22 7.99 11.09
C TRP A 157 -16.61 7.58 12.43
N ALA A 158 -15.33 7.88 12.67
CA ALA A 158 -14.59 7.65 13.92
C ALA A 158 -14.95 6.29 14.57
N SER A 159 -14.49 5.21 13.93
CA SER A 159 -14.70 3.86 14.44
C SER A 159 -13.74 3.55 15.60
N GLU A 160 -14.20 2.75 16.57
CA GLU A 160 -13.38 2.23 17.68
C GLU A 160 -12.39 1.13 17.25
N SER A 161 -12.36 0.79 15.95
CA SER A 161 -11.54 -0.29 15.42
C SER A 161 -10.07 0.10 15.28
N GLU A 162 -9.20 -0.89 15.37
CA GLU A 162 -7.75 -0.73 15.29
C GLU A 162 -7.29 -0.44 13.84
N TYR A 163 -6.85 0.81 13.58
CA TYR A 163 -6.51 1.30 12.24
C TYR A 163 -5.29 0.64 11.59
N ASP A 164 -4.25 0.36 12.37
CA ASP A 164 -3.07 -0.42 11.98
C ASP A 164 -3.45 -1.84 11.52
N VAL A 165 -4.32 -2.54 12.27
CA VAL A 165 -4.79 -3.89 11.91
C VAL A 165 -5.57 -3.84 10.60
N LEU A 166 -6.46 -2.84 10.42
CA LEU A 166 -7.20 -2.67 9.18
C LEU A 166 -6.26 -2.44 7.98
N MET A 167 -5.31 -1.52 8.11
CA MET A 167 -4.34 -1.21 7.07
C MET A 167 -3.45 -2.41 6.75
N PHE A 168 -3.10 -3.21 7.75
CA PHE A 168 -2.35 -4.44 7.56
C PHE A 168 -3.15 -5.47 6.74
N ILE A 169 -4.41 -5.72 7.12
CA ILE A 169 -5.30 -6.63 6.39
C ILE A 169 -5.52 -6.14 4.95
N ALA A 170 -5.70 -4.83 4.75
CA ALA A 170 -5.80 -4.24 3.40
C ALA A 170 -4.51 -4.40 2.59
N GLY A 171 -3.34 -4.21 3.22
CA GLY A 171 -2.04 -4.45 2.61
C GLY A 171 -1.88 -5.89 2.14
N VAL A 172 -2.23 -6.87 2.99
CA VAL A 172 -2.22 -8.30 2.65
C VAL A 172 -3.18 -8.60 1.51
N PHE A 173 -4.40 -8.07 1.56
CA PHE A 173 -5.40 -8.22 0.51
C PHE A 173 -4.87 -7.75 -0.85
N TYR A 174 -4.36 -6.51 -0.92
CA TYR A 174 -3.83 -5.95 -2.15
C TYR A 174 -2.56 -6.66 -2.62
N LEU A 175 -1.72 -7.16 -1.71
CA LEU A 175 -0.52 -7.94 -2.06
C LEU A 175 -0.87 -9.25 -2.73
N LEU A 176 -1.84 -9.99 -2.17
CA LEU A 176 -2.34 -11.22 -2.77
C LEU A 176 -2.95 -10.94 -4.14
N LEU A 177 -3.75 -9.88 -4.23
CA LEU A 177 -4.38 -9.49 -5.49
C LEU A 177 -3.37 -9.06 -6.55
N ALA A 178 -2.34 -8.32 -6.16
CA ALA A 178 -1.23 -7.93 -7.03
C ALA A 178 -0.46 -9.15 -7.55
N SER A 179 -0.19 -10.12 -6.68
CA SER A 179 0.53 -11.36 -7.02
C SER A 179 -0.27 -12.23 -7.99
N MET A 180 -1.59 -12.36 -7.76
CA MET A 180 -2.48 -13.11 -8.65
C MET A 180 -2.68 -12.42 -9.99
N ARG A 181 -2.73 -11.08 -10.02
CA ARG A 181 -3.05 -10.29 -11.22
C ARG A 181 -1.83 -9.75 -11.95
N GLN A 182 -0.61 -9.95 -11.43
CA GLN A 182 0.63 -9.35 -11.92
C GLN A 182 0.49 -7.83 -12.15
N SER A 183 -0.15 -7.16 -11.18
CA SER A 183 -0.59 -5.76 -11.33
C SER A 183 0.22 -4.80 -10.45
N THR A 184 1.02 -3.96 -11.09
CA THR A 184 1.80 -2.88 -10.46
C THR A 184 0.98 -1.95 -9.55
N PRO A 185 -0.16 -1.37 -9.97
CA PRO A 185 -0.90 -0.43 -9.12
C PRO A 185 -1.39 -1.09 -7.82
N LEU A 186 -1.78 -2.37 -7.88
CA LEU A 186 -2.17 -3.12 -6.68
C LEU A 186 -0.97 -3.40 -5.77
N ALA A 187 0.21 -3.66 -6.33
CA ALA A 187 1.44 -3.80 -5.55
C ALA A 187 1.83 -2.49 -4.83
N LEU A 188 1.64 -1.35 -5.50
CA LEU A 188 1.86 -0.03 -4.89
C LEU A 188 0.86 0.24 -3.76
N LEU A 189 -0.43 -0.06 -3.97
CA LEU A 189 -1.44 0.04 -2.91
C LEU A 189 -1.12 -0.87 -1.72
N ALA A 190 -0.67 -2.09 -1.97
CA ALA A 190 -0.24 -3.02 -0.92
C ALA A 190 0.92 -2.44 -0.10
N GLY A 191 1.94 -1.89 -0.77
CA GLY A 191 3.06 -1.22 -0.13
C GLY A 191 2.62 0.00 0.67
N ALA A 192 1.72 0.83 0.13
CA ALA A 192 1.19 2.00 0.81
C ALA A 192 0.40 1.61 2.08
N CYS A 193 -0.51 0.65 1.98
CA CYS A 193 -1.26 0.13 3.12
C CYS A 193 -0.35 -0.52 4.16
N GLY A 194 0.67 -1.28 3.74
CA GLY A 194 1.65 -1.89 4.66
C GLY A 194 2.47 -0.85 5.42
N ASN A 195 2.94 0.21 4.76
CA ASN A 195 3.62 1.31 5.44
C ASN A 195 2.68 2.08 6.37
N ALA A 196 1.44 2.36 5.93
CA ALA A 196 0.44 3.01 6.78
C ALA A 196 0.13 2.17 8.03
N ALA A 197 0.05 0.85 7.91
CA ALA A 197 -0.14 -0.06 9.03
C ALA A 197 1.02 0.04 10.03
N LEU A 198 2.26 0.01 9.54
CA LEU A 198 3.44 0.10 10.38
C LEU A 198 3.54 1.45 11.11
N LEU A 199 3.26 2.55 10.41
CA LEU A 199 3.29 3.89 10.99
C LEU A 199 2.17 4.09 12.01
N ALA A 200 0.96 3.58 11.71
CA ALA A 200 -0.14 3.59 12.66
C ALA A 200 0.17 2.75 13.91
N PHE A 201 0.87 1.63 13.75
CA PHE A 201 1.33 0.81 14.86
C PHE A 201 2.34 1.55 15.76
N TYR A 202 3.33 2.24 15.17
CA TYR A 202 4.28 3.04 15.96
C TYR A 202 3.61 4.20 16.69
N GLY A 203 2.62 4.85 16.06
CA GLY A 203 1.85 5.94 16.66
C GLY A 203 1.06 5.57 17.92
N ARG A 204 0.95 4.28 18.26
CA ARG A 204 0.31 3.80 19.50
C ARG A 204 1.19 3.91 20.74
N PHE A 205 2.51 3.99 20.55
CA PHE A 205 3.45 3.99 21.65
C PHE A 205 4.02 5.40 21.84
N ASP A 206 3.76 6.00 23.00
CA ASP A 206 4.19 7.38 23.31
C ASP A 206 5.72 7.57 23.18
N GLY A 207 6.51 6.51 23.42
CA GLY A 207 7.96 6.52 23.28
C GLY A 207 8.49 6.34 21.86
N LEU A 208 7.63 6.16 20.86
CA LEU A 208 8.00 5.95 19.45
C LEU A 208 7.50 7.08 18.54
N SER A 209 7.39 8.30 19.07
CA SER A 209 6.92 9.44 18.29
C SER A 209 7.86 9.78 17.12
N LEU A 210 7.32 10.43 16.09
CA LEU A 210 8.09 10.89 14.92
C LEU A 210 9.24 11.84 15.32
N PHE A 211 9.03 12.65 16.35
CA PHE A 211 10.01 13.65 16.76
C PHE A 211 11.12 13.06 17.62
N ASP A 212 10.86 11.96 18.33
CA ASP A 212 11.88 11.27 19.12
C ASP A 212 12.70 10.30 18.27
N HIS A 213 12.03 9.58 17.36
CA HIS A 213 12.61 8.53 16.55
C HIS A 213 12.26 8.68 15.07
N PRO A 214 12.73 9.75 14.39
CA PRO A 214 12.40 10.01 12.99
C PRO A 214 12.78 8.84 12.08
N GLN A 215 13.84 8.09 12.42
CA GLN A 215 14.33 6.98 11.61
C GLN A 215 13.33 5.83 11.51
N LEU A 216 12.53 5.58 12.56
CA LEU A 216 11.50 4.54 12.55
C LEU A 216 10.33 4.89 11.61
N TRP A 217 10.04 6.17 11.45
CA TRP A 217 8.91 6.62 10.64
C TRP A 217 9.27 6.81 9.17
N LEU A 218 10.48 7.30 8.88
CA LEU A 218 10.85 7.71 7.53
C LEU A 218 11.59 6.61 6.75
N ILE A 219 12.33 5.71 7.42
CA ILE A 219 13.07 4.64 6.74
C ILE A 219 12.14 3.62 6.06
N PRO A 220 11.09 3.07 6.72
CA PRO A 220 10.23 2.07 6.09
C PRO A 220 9.58 2.52 4.77
N PRO A 221 8.96 3.72 4.67
CA PRO A 221 8.39 4.18 3.40
C PRO A 221 9.47 4.50 2.36
N ALA A 222 10.64 4.99 2.77
CA ALA A 222 11.76 5.24 1.85
C ALA A 222 12.31 3.94 1.26
N VAL A 223 12.49 2.89 2.07
CA VAL A 223 12.91 1.56 1.62
C VAL A 223 11.86 0.93 0.71
N SER A 224 10.58 1.00 1.08
CA SER A 224 9.49 0.46 0.26
C SER A 224 9.43 1.14 -1.12
N THR A 225 9.57 2.48 -1.15
CA THR A 225 9.61 3.25 -2.39
C THR A 225 10.85 2.93 -3.22
N LEU A 226 12.01 2.76 -2.59
CA LEU A 226 13.24 2.36 -3.25
C LEU A 226 13.12 0.98 -3.93
N VAL A 227 12.50 0.01 -3.24
CA VAL A 227 12.21 -1.31 -3.80
C VAL A 227 11.26 -1.20 -4.99
N ALA A 228 10.19 -0.40 -4.87
CA ALA A 228 9.25 -0.15 -5.97
C ALA A 228 9.93 0.48 -7.19
N LEU A 229 10.80 1.48 -6.99
CA LEU A 229 11.60 2.13 -8.04
C LEU A 229 12.59 1.17 -8.71
N GLN A 230 13.12 0.20 -7.97
CA GLN A 230 14.04 -0.79 -8.51
C GLN A 230 13.30 -1.87 -9.31
N TRP A 231 12.14 -2.31 -8.82
CA TRP A 231 11.30 -3.31 -9.48
C TRP A 231 10.70 -2.76 -10.79
N HIS A 232 10.26 -1.51 -10.79
CA HIS A 232 9.61 -0.87 -11.94
C HIS A 232 10.54 0.03 -12.77
N ARG A 233 11.84 -0.25 -12.73
CA ARG A 233 12.87 0.58 -13.39
C ARG A 233 12.69 0.71 -14.91
N ASP A 234 12.04 -0.26 -15.55
CA ASP A 234 11.87 -0.29 -17.01
C ASP A 234 10.61 0.49 -17.47
N SER A 235 9.69 0.80 -16.56
CA SER A 235 8.45 1.54 -16.84
C SER A 235 8.50 3.02 -16.42
N ILE A 236 9.49 3.42 -15.64
CA ILE A 236 9.62 4.78 -15.09
C ILE A 236 10.70 5.52 -15.88
N ASP A 237 10.47 6.80 -16.17
CA ASP A 237 11.48 7.66 -16.78
C ASP A 237 12.82 7.59 -16.02
N ALA A 238 13.92 7.51 -16.77
CA ALA A 238 15.24 7.29 -16.18
C ALA A 238 15.65 8.44 -15.23
N GLY A 239 15.29 9.68 -15.56
CA GLY A 239 15.56 10.84 -14.71
C GLY A 239 14.75 10.80 -13.42
N ALA A 240 13.46 10.51 -13.51
CA ALA A 240 12.58 10.37 -12.35
C ALA A 240 13.00 9.21 -11.43
N ALA A 241 13.38 8.07 -11.99
CA ALA A 241 13.86 6.91 -11.23
C ALA A 241 15.16 7.22 -10.48
N THR A 242 16.09 7.94 -11.11
CA THR A 242 17.32 8.41 -10.49
C THR A 242 17.02 9.38 -9.35
N MET A 243 16.22 10.43 -9.59
CA MET A 243 15.85 11.40 -8.56
C MET A 243 15.16 10.73 -7.36
N GLY A 244 14.25 9.79 -7.62
CA GLY A 244 13.56 9.02 -6.58
C GLY A 244 14.52 8.21 -5.71
N ARG A 245 15.56 7.59 -6.30
CA ARG A 245 16.60 6.89 -5.54
C ARG A 245 17.40 7.85 -4.67
N TYR A 246 17.81 8.99 -5.19
CA TYR A 246 18.49 10.03 -4.41
C TYR A 246 17.65 10.50 -3.23
N ALA A 247 16.35 10.78 -3.46
CA ALA A 247 15.44 11.20 -2.42
C ALA A 247 15.27 10.11 -1.34
N CYS A 248 15.07 8.85 -1.72
CA CYS A 248 14.91 7.75 -0.75
C CYS A 248 16.18 7.56 0.10
N VAL A 249 17.37 7.56 -0.54
CA VAL A 249 18.65 7.42 0.17
C VAL A 249 18.89 8.61 1.10
N ALA A 250 18.62 9.83 0.63
CA ALA A 250 18.73 11.02 1.45
C ALA A 250 17.80 10.94 2.67
N VAL A 251 16.53 10.56 2.48
CA VAL A 251 15.58 10.40 3.58
C VAL A 251 16.07 9.37 4.60
N ILE A 252 16.58 8.21 4.16
CA ILE A 252 17.09 7.16 5.05
C ILE A 252 18.23 7.72 5.94
N TYR A 253 19.23 8.34 5.33
CA TYR A 253 20.40 8.80 6.07
C TYR A 253 20.16 10.08 6.87
N PHE A 254 19.43 11.05 6.33
CA PHE A 254 19.10 12.28 7.06
C PHE A 254 18.25 11.95 8.28
N SER A 255 17.27 11.07 8.12
CA SER A 255 16.42 10.66 9.23
C SER A 255 17.21 9.98 10.36
N SER A 256 18.10 9.04 10.02
CA SER A 256 18.97 8.38 11.01
C SER A 256 19.96 9.37 11.65
N THR A 257 20.49 10.33 10.89
CA THR A 257 21.36 11.38 11.42
C THR A 257 20.63 12.34 12.36
N SER A 258 19.40 12.75 12.00
CA SER A 258 18.57 13.61 12.83
C SER A 258 18.32 13.00 14.20
N GLU A 259 18.16 11.68 14.30
CA GLU A 259 18.00 11.01 15.60
C GLU A 259 19.26 11.10 16.47
N ILE A 260 20.47 11.05 15.90
CA ILE A 260 21.72 11.30 16.63
C ILE A 260 21.73 12.73 17.18
N LEU A 261 21.30 13.71 16.38
CA LEU A 261 21.28 15.12 16.77
C LEU A 261 20.24 15.41 17.86
N ILE A 262 19.03 14.85 17.73
CA ILE A 262 17.93 15.00 18.69
C ILE A 262 18.28 14.31 20.02
N GLY A 263 18.85 13.10 19.95
CA GLY A 263 19.27 12.34 21.12
C GLY A 263 20.51 12.90 21.83
N GLY A 264 21.12 13.96 21.30
CA GLY A 264 22.35 14.55 21.80
C GLY A 264 23.60 13.84 21.28
N LEU A 265 24.46 14.59 20.59
CA LEU A 265 25.75 14.11 20.10
C LEU A 265 26.58 13.54 21.27
N GLY A 266 26.91 12.25 21.18
CA GLY A 266 27.73 11.56 22.18
C GLY A 266 26.97 11.03 23.40
N GLN A 267 25.66 11.27 23.55
CA GLN A 267 24.93 10.77 24.72
C GLN A 267 24.46 9.32 24.56
N ARG A 268 24.11 8.89 23.35
CA ARG A 268 23.58 7.55 23.06
C ARG A 268 24.42 6.84 22.00
N LEU A 269 24.82 5.60 22.27
CA LEU A 269 25.56 4.73 21.33
C LEU A 269 24.69 4.15 20.22
N TRP A 270 23.41 3.92 20.50
CA TRP A 270 22.53 3.17 19.60
C TRP A 270 22.31 3.86 18.24
N PRO A 271 21.95 5.16 18.16
CA PRO A 271 21.67 5.79 16.87
C PRO A 271 22.89 5.84 15.93
N PRO A 272 24.12 6.17 16.39
CA PRO A 272 25.33 6.06 15.56
C PRO A 272 25.62 4.64 15.06
N MET A 273 25.38 3.61 15.88
CA MET A 273 25.56 2.21 15.44
C MET A 273 24.58 1.83 14.34
N VAL A 274 23.31 2.25 14.45
CA VAL A 274 22.30 2.05 13.40
C VAL A 274 22.71 2.77 12.12
N LEU A 275 23.16 4.03 12.21
CA LEU A 275 23.67 4.77 11.04
C LEU A 275 24.88 4.07 10.40
N ALA A 276 25.82 3.56 11.20
CA ALA A 276 26.98 2.81 10.69
C ALA A 276 26.56 1.55 9.94
N LEU A 277 25.62 0.77 10.50
CA LEU A 277 25.08 -0.42 9.83
C LEU A 277 24.35 -0.06 8.54
N LEU A 278 23.46 0.94 8.57
CA LEU A 278 22.76 1.43 7.37
C LEU A 278 23.75 1.91 6.30
N SER A 279 24.83 2.59 6.68
CA SER A 279 25.89 3.02 5.78
C SER A 279 26.64 1.84 5.15
N VAL A 280 26.97 0.81 5.92
CA VAL A 280 27.60 -0.42 5.38
C VAL A 280 26.66 -1.12 4.40
N PHE A 281 25.39 -1.32 4.79
CA PHE A 281 24.38 -1.89 3.89
C PHE A 281 24.17 -1.04 2.64
N GLY A 282 24.21 0.30 2.77
CA GLY A 282 24.13 1.21 1.66
C GLY A 282 25.33 1.08 0.71
N VAL A 283 26.56 0.99 1.22
CA VAL A 283 27.76 0.76 0.41
C VAL A 283 27.68 -0.59 -0.31
N LEU A 284 27.33 -1.67 0.40
CA LEU A 284 27.17 -3.01 -0.17
C LEU A 284 26.07 -3.03 -1.25
N GLY A 285 24.93 -2.42 -0.96
CA GLY A 285 23.81 -2.28 -1.88
C GLY A 285 24.18 -1.45 -3.12
N GLY A 286 24.94 -0.36 -2.94
CA GLY A 286 25.47 0.46 -4.03
C GLY A 286 26.41 -0.30 -4.95
N MET A 287 27.27 -1.16 -4.39
CA MET A 287 28.14 -2.04 -5.18
C MET A 287 27.34 -3.11 -5.92
N TRP A 288 26.35 -3.73 -5.26
CA TRP A 288 25.52 -4.78 -5.87
C TRP A 288 24.63 -4.24 -6.99
N LEU A 289 24.00 -3.09 -6.77
CA LEU A 289 23.09 -2.45 -7.71
C LEU A 289 23.80 -1.55 -8.74
N ARG A 290 25.11 -1.33 -8.56
CA ARG A 290 25.94 -0.40 -9.36
C ARG A 290 25.34 1.01 -9.41
N ILE A 291 25.05 1.57 -8.24
CA ILE A 291 24.50 2.94 -8.07
C ILE A 291 25.48 3.77 -7.23
N ARG A 292 25.98 4.87 -7.78
CA ARG A 292 27.04 5.69 -7.14
C ARG A 292 26.56 6.43 -5.91
N SER A 293 25.31 6.86 -5.90
CA SER A 293 24.73 7.64 -4.80
C SER A 293 24.79 6.89 -3.47
N PHE A 294 24.46 5.61 -3.48
CA PHE A 294 24.57 4.70 -2.33
C PHE A 294 25.99 4.62 -1.78
N LEU A 295 26.98 4.57 -2.67
CA LEU A 295 28.38 4.51 -2.29
C LEU A 295 28.84 5.82 -1.61
N TYR A 296 28.56 6.97 -2.22
CA TYR A 296 29.01 8.26 -1.68
C TYR A 296 28.30 8.63 -0.38
N PHE A 297 26.98 8.46 -0.31
CA PHE A 297 26.25 8.70 0.93
C PHE A 297 26.66 7.72 2.02
N GLY A 298 26.79 6.42 1.70
CA GLY A 298 27.20 5.43 2.68
C GLY A 298 28.57 5.71 3.28
N ILE A 299 29.58 6.07 2.47
CA ILE A 299 30.91 6.43 3.00
C ILE A 299 30.84 7.70 3.86
N GLY A 300 30.14 8.75 3.39
CA GLY A 300 30.02 10.01 4.12
C GLY A 300 29.31 9.85 5.47
N PHE A 301 28.19 9.15 5.51
CA PHE A 301 27.44 8.90 6.74
C PHE A 301 28.12 7.87 7.64
N LEU A 302 28.93 6.94 7.12
CA LEU A 302 29.78 6.07 7.93
C LEU A 302 30.82 6.89 8.71
N LEU A 303 31.47 7.87 8.06
CA LEU A 303 32.40 8.76 8.73
C LEU A 303 31.70 9.57 9.84
N LEU A 304 30.50 10.09 9.55
CA LEU A 304 29.69 10.79 10.55
C LEU A 304 29.33 9.90 11.74
N ALA A 305 28.92 8.65 11.49
CA ALA A 305 28.63 7.67 12.53
C ALA A 305 29.85 7.39 13.41
N ILE A 306 31.03 7.22 12.80
CA ILE A 306 32.29 7.03 13.53
C ILE A 306 32.61 8.26 14.38
N MET A 307 32.47 9.47 13.84
CA MET A 307 32.66 10.70 14.62
C MET A 307 31.71 10.79 15.81
N ALA A 308 30.43 10.42 15.63
CA ALA A 308 29.46 10.40 16.73
C ALA A 308 29.82 9.35 17.80
N MET A 309 30.33 8.18 17.41
CA MET A 309 30.82 7.16 18.35
C MET A 309 32.08 7.62 19.10
N VAL A 310 33.01 8.33 18.44
CA VAL A 310 34.18 8.93 19.09
C VAL A 310 33.77 10.02 20.07
N ALA A 311 32.78 10.85 19.72
CA ALA A 311 32.21 11.84 20.62
C ALA A 311 31.58 11.19 21.86
N HIS A 312 30.90 10.05 21.69
CA HIS A 312 30.39 9.27 22.83
C HIS A 312 31.53 8.74 23.71
N ALA A 313 32.57 8.16 23.10
CA ALA A 313 33.73 7.65 23.83
C ALA A 313 34.44 8.74 24.65
N GLN A 314 34.53 9.97 24.12
CA GLN A 314 35.07 11.12 24.83
C GLN A 314 34.21 11.48 26.06
N GLN A 315 32.88 11.53 25.93
CA GLN A 315 31.99 11.83 27.05
C GLN A 315 31.99 10.73 28.10
N ALA A 316 32.08 9.46 27.69
CA ALA A 316 32.11 8.32 28.60
C ALA A 316 33.41 8.22 29.41
N ILE A 317 34.54 8.63 28.84
CA ILE A 317 35.88 8.54 29.45
C ILE A 317 36.28 9.88 30.14
N ASP A 318 35.48 10.94 29.96
CA ASP A 318 35.73 12.32 30.44
C ASP A 318 37.13 12.87 30.07
N HIS A 319 37.67 12.40 28.94
CA HIS A 319 38.99 12.79 28.46
C HIS A 319 38.99 12.98 26.94
N THR A 320 39.86 13.88 26.46
CA THR A 320 39.90 14.31 25.04
C THR A 320 40.79 13.43 24.15
N TRP A 321 41.55 12.49 24.72
CA TRP A 321 42.46 11.62 23.96
C TRP A 321 41.77 10.79 22.84
N PRO A 322 40.50 10.35 22.93
CA PRO A 322 39.85 9.63 21.83
C PRO A 322 39.77 10.44 20.53
N TRP A 323 39.58 11.76 20.62
CA TRP A 323 39.60 12.66 19.46
C TRP A 323 40.98 12.74 18.81
N TRP A 324 42.04 12.84 19.61
CA TRP A 324 43.40 12.84 19.10
C TRP A 324 43.76 11.51 18.43
N ALA A 325 43.41 10.39 19.07
CA ALA A 325 43.64 9.06 18.50
C ALA A 325 42.87 8.87 17.18
N PHE A 326 41.61 9.31 17.12
CA PHE A 326 40.81 9.29 15.89
C PHE A 326 41.43 10.18 14.79
N GLY A 327 41.79 11.42 15.10
CA GLY A 327 42.39 12.33 14.12
C GLY A 327 43.72 11.82 13.56
N ILE A 328 44.60 11.30 14.42
CA ILE A 328 45.89 10.73 14.01
C ILE A 328 45.68 9.47 13.15
N SER A 329 44.82 8.54 13.60
CA SER A 329 44.55 7.31 12.84
C SER A 329 43.90 7.59 11.49
N LEU A 330 42.96 8.53 11.42
CA LEU A 330 42.35 8.97 10.16
C LEU A 330 43.39 9.63 9.24
N GLY A 331 44.27 10.49 9.77
CA GLY A 331 45.36 11.10 9.01
C GLY A 331 46.31 10.07 8.41
N VAL A 332 46.74 9.08 9.21
CA VAL A 332 47.59 7.97 8.77
C VAL A 332 46.87 7.12 7.71
N LEU A 333 45.57 6.85 7.88
CA LEU A 333 44.77 6.11 6.91
C LEU A 333 44.69 6.85 5.57
N VAL A 334 44.44 8.16 5.57
CA VAL A 334 44.38 8.99 4.36
C VAL A 334 45.74 9.02 3.65
N LEU A 335 46.84 9.20 4.39
CA LEU A 335 48.19 9.16 3.81
C LEU A 335 48.51 7.79 3.20
N THR A 336 48.14 6.71 3.88
CA THR A 336 48.29 5.33 3.37
C THR A 336 47.48 5.12 2.10
N PHE A 337 46.24 5.61 2.08
CA PHE A 337 45.36 5.51 0.92
C PHE A 337 45.90 6.33 -0.27
N PHE A 338 46.47 7.51 -0.01
CA PHE A 338 47.12 8.34 -1.03
C PHE A 338 48.36 7.65 -1.61
N GLY A 339 49.24 7.10 -0.76
CA GLY A 339 50.40 6.34 -1.23
C GLY A 339 50.01 5.09 -2.02
N PHE A 340 48.92 4.42 -1.64
CA PHE A 340 48.36 3.30 -2.40
C PHE A 340 47.80 3.76 -3.75
N PHE A 341 47.10 4.89 -3.78
CA PHE A 341 46.54 5.49 -5.00
C PHE A 341 47.65 5.87 -5.98
N GLU A 342 48.75 6.45 -5.50
CA GLU A 342 49.91 6.80 -6.32
C GLU A 342 50.56 5.54 -6.91
N LYS A 343 50.72 4.49 -6.10
CA LYS A 343 51.30 3.21 -6.54
C LYS A 343 50.43 2.45 -7.54
N LYS A 344 49.10 2.56 -7.44
CA LYS A 344 48.13 1.85 -8.29
C LYS A 344 47.32 2.78 -9.18
N ARG A 345 47.91 3.91 -9.57
CA ARG A 345 47.19 4.99 -10.26
C ARG A 345 46.41 4.50 -11.49
N GLU A 346 47.01 3.64 -12.32
CA GLU A 346 46.36 3.11 -13.52
C GLU A 346 45.14 2.22 -13.20
N ASP A 347 45.27 1.34 -12.20
CA ASP A 347 44.18 0.48 -11.72
C ASP A 347 43.05 1.32 -11.13
N VAL A 348 43.38 2.35 -10.36
CA VAL A 348 42.37 3.21 -9.74
C VAL A 348 41.70 4.12 -10.77
N GLU A 349 42.43 4.64 -11.76
CA GLU A 349 41.84 5.38 -12.88
C GLU A 349 40.89 4.48 -13.69
N ARG A 350 41.22 3.19 -13.88
CA ARG A 350 40.30 2.21 -14.46
C ARG A 350 39.06 2.02 -13.60
N LEU A 351 39.22 1.85 -12.28
CA LEU A 351 38.11 1.67 -11.35
C LEU A 351 37.21 2.91 -11.30
N ILE A 352 37.77 4.12 -11.34
CA ILE A 352 37.03 5.39 -11.43
C ILE A 352 36.28 5.47 -12.76
N ARG A 353 36.88 5.05 -13.88
CA ARG A 353 36.19 4.99 -15.18
C ARG A 353 35.02 3.99 -15.16
N GLU A 354 35.22 2.82 -14.56
CA GLU A 354 34.16 1.83 -14.38
C GLU A 354 33.04 2.36 -13.47
N LEU A 355 33.36 2.97 -12.33
CA LEU A 355 32.39 3.66 -11.47
C LEU A 355 31.68 4.79 -12.23
N ARG A 356 32.39 5.53 -13.09
CA ARG A 356 31.82 6.56 -13.98
C ARG A 356 30.94 6.01 -15.10
N SER A 357 30.94 4.70 -15.34
CA SER A 357 29.97 4.04 -16.23
C SER A 357 28.73 3.51 -15.50
N TRP A 358 28.74 3.49 -14.17
CA TRP A 358 27.58 3.06 -13.38
C TRP A 358 26.45 4.08 -13.51
N LYS A 359 25.20 3.63 -13.51
CA LYS A 359 24.04 4.52 -13.66
C LYS A 359 24.03 5.55 -12.52
N ASN A 360 23.75 6.81 -12.87
CA ASN A 360 23.59 7.89 -11.91
C ASN A 360 22.29 7.77 -11.13
#